data_AF-A0A1Q3PMJ7-F1
#
_entry.id   AF-A0A1Q3PMJ7-F1
#
_cell.length_a   1.000
_cell.length_b   1.000
_cell.length_c   1.000
_cell.angle_alpha   90.00
_cell.angle_beta   90.00
_cell.angle_gamma   90.00
#
_symmetry.space_group_name_H-M   'P 1'
#
loop_
_entity.id
_entity.type
_entity.pdbx_description
1 polymer ?
#
loop_
_entity_poly.entity_id
_entity_poly.type
_entity_poly.pdbx_seq_one_letter_code
_entity_poly.pdbx_strand_id
1 'polypeptide(L)'
;MATNRYVINKGVNQSIVFKGLKAQYIWYMGGGMFALLIIYAVMYMAGVNTYISLAITICLGGLLLIGIYHLSSTYGEHGLAKALARRSIPVVVKSRSRRIFMQRRALARK
;
A
#
# COMPACT_ATOMS: atom_id res chain seq x y z
N MET A 1 29.38 35.78 -15.43
CA MET A 1 28.14 35.26 -14.81
C MET A 1 28.54 34.16 -13.83
N ALA A 2 28.27 34.34 -12.54
CA ALA A 2 28.61 33.35 -11.52
C ALA A 2 27.50 32.27 -11.47
N THR A 3 27.81 31.06 -11.92
CA THR A 3 26.89 29.92 -11.88
C THR A 3 26.89 29.33 -10.48
N ASN A 4 25.97 29.77 -9.63
CA ASN A 4 25.84 29.22 -8.29
C ASN A 4 25.34 27.76 -8.39
N ARG A 5 26.17 26.79 -7.99
CA ARG A 5 25.79 25.37 -7.95
C ARG A 5 24.96 25.11 -6.70
N TYR A 6 23.64 25.12 -6.84
CA TYR A 6 22.75 24.66 -5.78
C TYR A 6 22.86 23.14 -5.63
N VAL A 7 23.10 22.67 -4.41
CA VAL A 7 23.06 21.25 -4.07
C VAL A 7 21.58 20.82 -4.04
N ILE A 8 21.12 20.19 -5.12
CA ILE A 8 19.77 19.60 -5.16
C ILE A 8 19.79 18.32 -4.34
N ASN A 9 19.09 18.33 -3.20
CA ASN A 9 18.98 17.16 -2.33
C ASN A 9 17.97 16.17 -2.92
N LYS A 10 18.44 15.20 -3.71
CA LYS A 10 17.60 14.21 -4.41
C LYS A 10 16.87 13.22 -3.49
N GLY A 11 17.19 13.23 -2.19
CA GLY A 11 16.53 12.40 -1.17
C GLY A 11 15.23 13.00 -0.62
N VAL A 12 14.97 14.30 -0.83
CA VAL A 12 13.72 14.93 -0.41
C VAL A 12 12.57 14.32 -1.21
N ASN A 13 11.56 13.82 -0.49
CA ASN A 13 10.36 13.18 -1.05
C ASN A 13 10.57 11.77 -1.64
N GLN A 14 11.68 11.09 -1.33
CA GLN A 14 11.82 9.67 -1.63
C GLN A 14 10.90 8.85 -0.73
N SER A 15 10.22 7.87 -1.33
CA SER A 15 9.40 6.90 -0.64
C SER A 15 10.19 6.21 0.48
N ILE A 16 9.56 5.93 1.61
CA ILE A 16 10.18 5.12 2.66
C ILE A 16 10.36 3.69 2.13
N VAL A 17 11.62 3.27 1.95
CA VAL A 17 11.98 1.92 1.53
C VAL A 17 12.75 1.22 2.65
N PHE A 18 12.28 0.05 3.06
CA PHE A 18 12.94 -0.79 4.06
C PHE A 18 13.28 -2.14 3.43
N LYS A 19 14.57 -2.43 3.21
CA LYS A 19 15.05 -3.69 2.61
C LYS A 19 14.26 -4.14 1.36
N GLY A 20 13.95 -3.18 0.48
CA GLY A 20 13.20 -3.41 -0.77
C GLY A 20 11.66 -3.34 -0.64
N LEU A 21 11.11 -3.32 0.58
CA LEU A 21 9.69 -3.06 0.82
C LEU A 21 9.40 -1.57 0.79
N LYS A 22 8.36 -1.18 0.07
CA LYS A 22 7.97 0.21 -0.09
C LYS A 22 6.75 0.55 0.77
N ALA A 23 6.82 1.64 1.52
CA ALA A 23 5.66 2.26 2.17
C ALA A 23 4.70 1.28 2.88
N GLN A 24 3.46 1.16 2.40
CA GLN A 24 2.38 0.37 3.01
C GLN A 24 2.69 -1.13 3.17
N TYR A 25 3.60 -1.70 2.35
CA TYR A 25 3.94 -3.12 2.47
C TYR A 25 4.73 -3.44 3.74
N ILE A 26 5.41 -2.43 4.32
CA ILE A 26 6.08 -2.55 5.63
C ILE A 26 5.03 -2.79 6.72
N TRP A 27 3.92 -2.04 6.68
CA TRP A 27 2.81 -2.22 7.61
C TRP A 27 2.15 -3.58 7.46
N TYR A 28 1.92 -4.04 6.23
CA TYR A 28 1.37 -5.38 5.99
C TYR A 28 2.30 -6.48 6.49
N MET A 29 3.61 -6.31 6.36
CA MET A 29 4.58 -7.27 6.86
C MET A 29 4.59 -7.32 8.38
N GLY A 30 4.62 -6.17 9.05
CA GLY A 30 4.57 -6.09 10.51
C GLY A 30 3.27 -6.67 11.08
N GLY A 31 2.12 -6.24 10.54
CA GLY A 31 0.82 -6.74 10.96
C GLY A 31 0.64 -8.23 10.67
N GLY A 32 1.14 -8.70 9.52
CA GLY A 32 1.16 -10.11 9.15
C GLY A 32 1.97 -10.98 10.11
N MET A 33 3.17 -10.53 10.50
CA MET A 33 4.01 -11.23 11.47
C MET A 33 3.33 -11.32 12.85
N PHE A 34 2.69 -10.22 13.27
CA PHE A 34 1.96 -10.19 14.54
C PHE A 34 0.73 -11.11 14.53
N ALA A 35 -0.01 -11.13 13.42
CA ALA A 35 -1.14 -12.05 13.24
C ALA A 35 -0.69 -13.52 13.28
N LEU A 36 0.43 -13.86 12.66
CA LEU A 36 1.01 -15.21 12.72
C LEU A 36 1.38 -15.63 14.14
N LEU A 37 1.90 -14.70 14.94
CA LEU A 37 2.18 -14.96 16.35
C LEU A 37 0.90 -15.27 17.14
N ILE A 38 -0.19 -14.53 16.89
CA ILE A 38 -1.48 -14.81 17.51
C ILE A 38 -2.01 -16.17 17.05
N ILE A 39 -1.95 -16.48 15.75
CA ILE A 39 -2.38 -17.78 15.21
C ILE A 39 -1.62 -18.92 15.87
N TYR A 40 -0.29 -18.82 15.97
CA TYR A 40 0.52 -19.80 16.68
C TYR A 40 0.10 -19.96 18.14
N ALA A 41 -0.07 -18.85 18.86
CA ALA A 41 -0.47 -18.87 20.26
C ALA A 41 -1.83 -19.54 20.47
N VAL A 42 -2.82 -19.22 19.64
CA VAL A 42 -4.16 -19.84 19.69
C VAL A 42 -4.08 -21.33 19.41
N MET A 43 -3.34 -21.74 18.39
CA MET A 43 -3.19 -23.16 18.03
C MET A 43 -2.49 -23.96 19.15
N TYR A 44 -1.47 -23.37 19.76
CA TYR A 44 -0.77 -23.95 20.91
C TYR A 44 -1.70 -24.08 22.12
N MET A 45 -2.47 -23.04 22.46
CA MET A 45 -3.46 -23.07 23.55
C MET A 45 -4.58 -24.08 23.31
N ALA A 46 -4.96 -24.31 22.05
CA ALA A 46 -5.93 -25.33 21.66
C ALA A 46 -5.40 -26.78 21.79
N GLY A 47 -4.15 -26.97 22.20
CA GLY A 47 -3.54 -28.29 22.39
C GLY A 47 -2.98 -28.91 21.11
N VAL A 48 -2.84 -28.15 20.02
CA VAL A 48 -2.18 -28.63 18.80
C VAL A 48 -0.70 -28.88 19.08
N ASN A 49 -0.18 -30.02 18.63
CA ASN A 49 1.22 -30.38 18.79
C ASN A 49 2.14 -29.24 18.30
N THR A 50 3.07 -28.81 19.15
CA THR A 50 4.03 -27.74 18.90
C THR A 50 4.75 -27.87 17.56
N TYR A 51 5.12 -29.08 17.15
CA TYR A 51 5.81 -29.27 15.87
C TYR A 51 4.91 -28.97 14.67
N ILE A 52 3.64 -29.38 14.76
CA ILE A 52 2.65 -29.12 13.70
C ILE A 52 2.33 -27.64 13.66
N SER A 53 2.11 -27.01 14.82
CA SER A 53 1.77 -25.59 14.88
C SER A 53 2.90 -24.68 14.44
N LEU A 54 4.14 -25.06 14.75
CA LEU A 54 5.33 -24.38 14.27
C LEU A 54 5.47 -24.53 12.74
N ALA A 55 5.30 -25.74 12.19
CA ALA A 55 5.39 -25.99 10.76
C ALA A 55 4.39 -25.14 9.98
N ILE A 56 3.13 -25.10 10.42
CA ILE A 56 2.08 -24.28 9.82
C ILE A 56 2.45 -22.79 9.86
N THR A 57 2.91 -22.31 11.02
CA THR A 57 3.26 -20.89 11.21
C THR A 57 4.42 -20.49 10.30
N ILE A 58 5.45 -21.33 10.18
CA ILE A 58 6.59 -21.09 9.28
C ILE A 58 6.14 -21.10 7.81
N CYS A 59 5.33 -22.07 7.40
CA CYS A 59 4.81 -22.13 6.03
C CYS A 59 3.98 -20.89 5.70
N LEU A 60 3.06 -20.49 6.58
CA LEU A 60 2.25 -19.28 6.39
C LEU A 60 3.12 -18.02 6.38
N GLY A 61 4.14 -17.93 7.25
CA GLY A 61 5.12 -16.85 7.25
C GLY A 61 5.89 -16.76 5.93
N GLY A 62 6.36 -17.88 5.40
CA GLY A 62 7.02 -17.93 4.09
C GLY A 62 6.12 -17.44 2.96
N LEU A 63 4.88 -17.93 2.90
CA LEU A 63 3.89 -17.50 1.91
C LEU A 63 3.59 -16.00 2.02
N LEU A 64 3.45 -15.50 3.25
CA LEU A 64 3.21 -14.09 3.52
C LEU A 64 4.36 -13.21 3.04
N LEU A 65 5.61 -13.57 3.34
CA LEU A 65 6.79 -12.86 2.87
C LEU A 65 6.82 -12.80 1.34
N ILE A 66 6.67 -13.96 0.67
CA ILE A 66 6.69 -14.04 -0.80
C ILE A 66 5.58 -13.16 -1.39
N GLY A 67 4.36 -13.26 -0.86
CA GLY A 67 3.21 -12.49 -1.33
C GLY A 67 3.41 -10.98 -1.18
N ILE A 68 3.92 -10.52 -0.03
CA ILE A 68 4.13 -9.09 0.23
C ILE A 68 5.26 -8.54 -0.64
N TYR A 69 6.37 -9.26 -0.80
CA TYR A 69 7.46 -8.83 -1.68
C TYR A 69 7.03 -8.77 -3.14
N HIS A 70 6.23 -9.75 -3.59
CA HIS A 70 5.64 -9.74 -4.93
C HIS A 70 4.68 -8.55 -5.13
N LEU A 71 3.86 -8.24 -4.13
CA LEU A 71 2.96 -7.08 -4.18
C LEU A 71 3.75 -5.76 -4.20
N SER A 72 4.81 -5.68 -3.40
CA SER A 72 5.71 -4.52 -3.32
C SER A 72 6.43 -4.25 -4.64
N SER A 73 6.92 -5.30 -5.31
CA SER A 73 7.59 -5.16 -6.60
C SER A 73 6.60 -4.81 -7.72
N THR A 74 5.42 -5.42 -7.72
CA THR A 74 4.42 -5.24 -8.78
C THR A 74 3.73 -3.88 -8.75
N TYR A 75 3.31 -3.43 -7.56
CA TYR A 75 2.48 -2.23 -7.43
C TYR A 75 3.28 -1.02 -6.93
N GLY A 76 4.43 -1.20 -6.28
CA GLY A 76 5.16 -0.09 -5.66
C GLY A 76 4.31 0.69 -4.64
N GLU A 77 4.78 1.87 -4.23
CA GLU A 77 4.17 2.64 -3.14
C GLU A 77 2.70 3.00 -3.36
N HIS A 78 2.34 3.49 -4.55
CA HIS A 78 0.98 3.99 -4.83
C HIS A 78 0.14 3.10 -5.76
N GLY A 79 0.73 2.04 -6.33
CA GLY A 79 0.04 1.26 -7.37
C GLY A 79 -1.15 0.47 -6.83
N LEU A 80 -1.08 -0.06 -5.60
CA LEU A 80 -2.19 -0.82 -5.03
C LEU A 80 -3.40 0.08 -4.77
N ALA A 81 -3.16 1.28 -4.20
CA ALA A 81 -4.21 2.27 -3.98
C ALA A 81 -4.86 2.69 -5.31
N LYS A 82 -4.07 2.89 -6.37
CA LYS A 82 -4.57 3.18 -7.71
C LYS A 82 -5.36 2.00 -8.30
N ALA A 83 -4.90 0.77 -8.12
CA ALA A 83 -5.59 -0.43 -8.60
C ALA A 83 -6.93 -0.64 -7.90
N LEU A 84 -6.99 -0.41 -6.58
CA LEU A 84 -8.23 -0.43 -5.81
C LEU A 84 -9.18 0.70 -6.23
N ALA A 85 -8.67 1.93 -6.35
CA ALA A 85 -9.46 3.08 -6.77
C ALA A 85 -10.06 2.88 -8.17
N ARG A 86 -9.32 2.24 -9.10
CA ARG A 86 -9.82 1.94 -10.45
C ARG A 86 -11.12 1.12 -10.43
N ARG A 87 -11.34 0.26 -9.43
CA ARG A 87 -12.59 -0.50 -9.29
C ARG A 87 -13.78 0.37 -8.89
N SER A 88 -13.52 1.51 -8.25
CA SER A 88 -14.54 2.45 -7.78
C SER A 88 -14.89 3.53 -8.81
N ILE A 89 -14.23 3.55 -9.97
CA ILE A 89 -14.49 4.55 -11.02
C ILE A 89 -15.68 4.09 -11.89
N PRO A 90 -16.74 4.90 -12.05
CA PRO A 90 -17.86 4.57 -12.92
C PRO A 90 -17.41 4.48 -14.38
N VAL A 91 -17.93 3.50 -15.12
CA VAL A 91 -17.57 3.25 -16.54
C VAL A 91 -17.89 4.45 -17.42
N VAL A 92 -18.97 5.18 -17.11
CA VAL A 92 -19.36 6.37 -17.86
C VAL A 92 -19.78 7.47 -16.90
N VAL A 93 -19.17 8.64 -17.05
CA VAL A 93 -19.64 9.88 -16.41
C VAL A 93 -20.51 10.62 -17.43
N LYS A 94 -21.84 10.55 -17.27
CA LYS A 94 -22.78 11.32 -18.11
C LYS A 94 -23.19 12.60 -17.40
N SER A 95 -22.89 13.75 -18.00
CA SER A 95 -23.45 15.04 -17.60
C SER A 95 -24.60 15.41 -18.53
N ARG A 96 -25.81 15.56 -17.99
CA ARG A 96 -27.01 15.95 -18.76
C ARG A 96 -27.26 17.45 -18.78
N SER A 97 -26.47 18.26 -18.05
CA SER A 97 -26.71 19.69 -17.92
C SER A 97 -25.43 20.50 -17.81
N ARG A 98 -25.36 21.60 -18.57
CA ARG A 98 -24.27 22.59 -18.51
C ARG A 98 -24.41 23.61 -17.38
N ARG A 99 -25.50 23.57 -16.60
CA ARG A 99 -25.79 24.57 -15.54
C ARG A 99 -24.65 24.67 -14.51
N ILE A 100 -24.07 23.54 -14.12
CA ILE A 100 -22.95 23.47 -13.14
C ILE A 100 -21.72 24.26 -13.61
N PHE A 101 -21.41 24.21 -14.91
CA PHE A 101 -20.27 24.92 -15.48
C PHE A 101 -20.56 26.41 -15.72
N MET A 102 -21.81 26.76 -16.03
CA MET A 102 -22.21 28.15 -16.25
C MET A 102 -22.32 28.95 -14.94
N GLN A 103 -22.77 28.35 -13.84
CA GLN A 103 -22.86 29.02 -12.54
C GLN A 103 -21.48 29.52 -12.04
N ARG A 104 -20.42 28.75 -12.27
CA ARG A 104 -19.06 29.14 -11.84
C ARG A 104 -18.50 30.34 -12.62
N ARG A 105 -18.95 30.55 -13.87
CA ARG A 105 -18.51 31.68 -14.70
C ARG A 105 -19.12 33.02 -14.28
N ALA A 106 -20.31 32.99 -13.68
CA ALA A 106 -20.96 34.19 -13.14
C ALA A 106 -20.35 34.63 -11.79
N LEU A 107 -19.95 33.68 -10.95
CA LEU A 107 -19.26 33.95 -9.68
C LEU A 107 -17.82 34.47 -9.87
N ALA A 108 -17.10 34.00 -10.90
CA ALA A 108 -15.72 34.43 -11.18
C ALA A 108 -15.62 35.81 -11.87
N ARG A 109 -16.73 36.45 -12.23
CA ARG A 109 -16.77 37.82 -12.80
C ARG A 109 -17.19 38.88 -11.78
N LYS A 110 -17.45 38.48 -10.54
CA LYS A 110 -17.75 39.38 -9.42
C LYS A 110 -16.49 39.58 -8.61
#